data_AF-A0A817RAN1-F1
#
_entry.id   AF-A0A817RAN1-F1
#
_cell.length_a   1.000
_cell.length_b   1.000
_cell.length_c   1.000
_cell.angle_alpha   90.00
_cell.angle_beta   90.00
_cell.angle_gamma   90.00
#
_symmetry.space_group_name_H-M   'P 1'
#
loop_
_entity.id
_entity.type
_entity.pdbx_description
1 polymer ?
#
loop_
_entity_poly.entity_id
_entity_poly.type
_entity_poly.pdbx_seq_one_letter_code
_entity_poly.pdbx_strand_id
1 'polypeptide(L)'
;FIEKNQQNEYVLKEKYNENYLLQPHCIQILGVFLLLDIDGETNSIPSNHLDEILIGQGKSWTLALLAGFFSLSNYQVTVACYSDYLSQRDEKDFKYYLAPFKFTNYVKYRTLS
;
A
#
# COMPACT_ATOMS: atom_id res chain seq x y z
N PHE A 1 -36.59 16.27 17.96
CA PHE A 1 -36.02 14.90 18.00
C PHE A 1 -35.65 14.40 16.60
N ILE A 2 -36.43 14.70 15.56
CA ILE A 2 -36.19 14.24 14.18
C ILE A 2 -34.99 14.95 13.51
N GLU A 3 -34.81 16.26 13.71
CA GLU A 3 -33.71 17.04 13.09
C GLU A 3 -32.30 16.66 13.56
N LYS A 4 -32.14 16.25 14.84
CA LYS A 4 -30.85 15.82 15.39
C LYS A 4 -30.35 14.50 14.79
N ASN A 5 -31.27 13.63 14.35
CA ASN A 5 -30.92 12.36 13.71
C ASN A 5 -30.47 12.57 12.26
N GLN A 6 -31.07 13.53 11.54
CA GLN A 6 -30.62 13.89 10.19
C GLN A 6 -29.22 14.50 10.22
N GLN A 7 -28.95 15.47 11.11
CA GLN A 7 -27.61 16.05 11.25
C GLN A 7 -26.55 15.02 11.63
N ASN A 8 -26.86 14.07 12.51
CA ASN A 8 -25.94 12.96 12.81
C ASN A 8 -25.69 12.06 11.60
N GLU A 9 -26.69 11.80 10.76
CA GLU A 9 -26.52 11.01 9.54
C GLU A 9 -25.67 11.72 8.48
N TYR A 10 -25.80 13.04 8.32
CA TYR A 10 -24.96 13.85 7.43
C TYR A 10 -23.51 13.93 7.92
N VAL A 11 -23.30 14.15 9.21
CA VAL A 11 -21.95 14.18 9.82
C VAL A 11 -21.28 12.80 9.73
N LEU A 12 -22.04 11.71 9.88
CA LEU A 12 -21.54 10.37 9.63
C LEU A 12 -21.19 10.19 8.14
N LYS A 13 -22.07 10.58 7.20
CA LYS A 13 -21.81 10.49 5.76
C LYS A 13 -20.57 11.28 5.31
N GLU A 14 -20.31 12.46 5.86
CA GLU A 14 -19.07 13.20 5.58
C GLU A 14 -17.84 12.47 6.15
N LYS A 15 -17.92 11.99 7.41
CA LYS A 15 -16.83 11.23 8.04
C LYS A 15 -16.57 9.86 7.38
N TYR A 16 -17.59 9.25 6.77
CA TYR A 16 -17.49 8.04 5.96
C TYR A 16 -16.91 8.33 4.57
N ASN A 17 -17.16 9.50 3.97
CA ASN A 17 -16.62 9.91 2.68
C ASN A 17 -15.12 10.17 2.71
N GLU A 18 -14.58 10.70 3.82
CA GLU A 18 -13.14 10.95 3.96
C GLU A 18 -12.31 9.65 4.06
N ASN A 19 -12.91 8.56 4.53
CA ASN A 19 -12.26 7.24 4.67
C ASN A 19 -12.57 6.27 3.51
N TYR A 20 -13.48 6.61 2.61
CA TYR A 20 -13.82 5.80 1.42
C TYR A 20 -12.71 5.82 0.36
N LEU A 21 -11.71 6.68 0.50
CA LEU A 21 -10.70 6.99 -0.52
C LEU A 21 -9.57 5.96 -0.66
N LEU A 22 -9.54 4.89 0.12
CA LEU A 22 -8.44 3.91 0.09
C LEU A 22 -8.91 2.45 0.18
N GLN A 23 -10.06 2.11 -0.40
CA GLN A 23 -10.33 0.69 -0.66
C GLN A 23 -9.41 0.24 -1.81
N PRO A 24 -8.48 -0.71 -1.59
CA PRO A 24 -7.67 -1.22 -2.68
C PRO A 24 -8.58 -1.92 -3.69
N HIS A 25 -8.40 -1.60 -4.97
CA HIS A 25 -9.07 -2.33 -6.03
C HIS A 25 -8.61 -3.80 -6.02
N CYS A 26 -9.48 -4.73 -6.43
CA CYS A 26 -9.16 -6.17 -6.39
C CYS A 26 -7.88 -6.53 -7.15
N ILE A 27 -7.59 -5.81 -8.24
CA ILE A 27 -6.35 -5.98 -9.02
C ILE A 27 -5.11 -5.63 -8.20
N GLN A 28 -5.16 -4.63 -7.32
CA GLN A 28 -4.03 -4.29 -6.45
C GLN A 28 -3.76 -5.42 -5.44
N ILE A 29 -4.83 -6.02 -4.89
CA ILE A 29 -4.72 -7.17 -3.98
C ILE A 29 -4.18 -8.40 -4.70
N LEU A 30 -4.68 -8.67 -5.91
CA LEU A 30 -4.17 -9.76 -6.74
C LEU A 30 -2.69 -9.58 -7.07
N GLY A 31 -2.28 -8.34 -7.36
CA GLY A 31 -0.88 -7.99 -7.57
C GLY A 31 -0.01 -8.23 -6.34
N VAL A 32 -0.50 -7.91 -5.13
CA VAL A 32 0.20 -8.27 -3.89
C VAL A 32 0.36 -9.79 -3.76
N PHE A 33 -0.70 -10.57 -4.03
CA PHE A 33 -0.63 -12.04 -3.93
C PHE A 33 0.33 -12.66 -4.94
N LEU A 34 0.32 -12.16 -6.18
CA LEU A 34 1.29 -12.54 -7.20
C LEU A 34 2.71 -12.22 -6.72
N LEU A 35 2.99 -10.99 -6.29
CA LEU A 35 4.33 -10.59 -5.86
C LEU A 35 4.81 -11.27 -4.58
N LEU A 36 3.91 -11.88 -3.81
CA LEU A 36 4.23 -12.71 -2.65
C LEU A 36 4.44 -14.19 -2.98
N ASP A 37 4.23 -14.61 -4.22
CA ASP A 37 4.32 -16.02 -4.65
C ASP A 37 3.43 -16.94 -3.79
N ILE A 38 2.18 -16.52 -3.53
CA ILE A 38 1.25 -17.24 -2.63
C ILE A 38 0.88 -18.63 -3.18
N ASP A 39 0.84 -18.79 -4.50
CA ASP A 39 0.59 -20.05 -5.19
C ASP A 39 1.88 -20.84 -5.51
N GLY A 40 3.02 -20.36 -5.05
CA GLY A 40 4.32 -21.02 -5.16
C GLY A 40 4.45 -22.27 -4.29
N GLU A 41 5.50 -23.06 -4.55
CA GLU A 41 5.75 -24.29 -3.80
C GLU A 41 6.23 -23.98 -2.38
N THR A 42 5.44 -24.40 -1.37
CA THR A 42 5.60 -24.06 0.06
C THR A 42 6.96 -24.34 0.69
N ASN A 43 7.81 -25.18 0.09
CA ASN A 43 9.15 -25.52 0.59
C ASN A 43 10.29 -24.98 -0.27
N SER A 44 9.97 -24.13 -1.26
CA SER A 44 10.94 -23.46 -2.11
C SER A 44 11.17 -22.01 -1.68
N ILE A 45 12.29 -21.43 -2.10
CA ILE A 45 12.51 -19.99 -2.00
C ILE A 45 11.49 -19.31 -2.92
N PRO A 46 10.77 -18.26 -2.46
CA PRO A 46 9.83 -17.53 -3.29
C PRO A 46 10.46 -17.08 -4.62
N SER A 47 9.72 -17.30 -5.69
CA SER A 47 10.13 -16.90 -7.04
C SER A 47 9.99 -15.39 -7.22
N ASN A 48 10.87 -14.80 -8.02
CA ASN A 48 10.71 -13.41 -8.43
C ASN A 48 9.57 -13.30 -9.44
N HIS A 49 8.61 -12.41 -9.19
CA HIS A 49 7.47 -12.17 -10.07
C HIS A 49 7.47 -10.72 -10.58
N LEU A 50 6.92 -10.54 -11.77
CA LEU A 50 6.72 -9.24 -12.39
C LEU A 50 5.21 -9.03 -12.57
N ASP A 51 4.71 -7.92 -12.04
CA ASP A 51 3.31 -7.52 -12.18
C ASP A 51 3.20 -6.23 -12.99
N GLU A 52 2.40 -6.25 -14.05
CA GLU A 52 2.12 -5.08 -14.88
C GLU A 52 0.80 -4.43 -14.45
N ILE A 53 0.90 -3.51 -13.48
CA ILE A 53 -0.22 -2.67 -13.08
C ILE A 53 -0.25 -1.44 -14.00
N LEU A 54 -1.38 -1.18 -14.68
CA LEU A 54 -1.53 -0.02 -15.58
C LEU A 54 -1.45 1.33 -14.85
N ILE A 55 -1.12 2.41 -15.59
CA ILE A 55 -1.02 3.78 -15.01
C ILE A 55 -2.40 4.19 -14.47
N GLY A 56 -2.42 4.83 -13.30
CA GLY A 56 -3.66 5.22 -12.62
C GLY A 56 -4.33 4.13 -11.78
N GLN A 57 -3.87 2.87 -11.85
CA GLN A 57 -4.45 1.75 -11.07
C GLN A 57 -3.84 1.59 -9.66
N GLY A 58 -3.01 2.55 -9.24
CA GLY A 58 -2.48 2.61 -7.88
C GLY A 58 -1.37 1.60 -7.55
N LYS A 59 -0.46 1.33 -8.49
CA LYS A 59 0.72 0.47 -8.26
C LYS A 59 1.55 0.86 -7.03
N SER A 60 1.67 2.16 -6.74
CA SER A 60 2.39 2.62 -5.55
C SER A 60 1.78 2.03 -4.26
N TRP A 61 0.46 1.90 -4.17
CA TRP A 61 -0.20 1.26 -3.03
C TRP A 61 0.08 -0.25 -2.94
N THR A 62 0.09 -0.96 -4.07
CA THR A 62 0.50 -2.38 -4.12
C THR A 62 1.91 -2.55 -3.56
N LEU A 63 2.85 -1.72 -4.00
CA LEU A 63 4.23 -1.74 -3.50
C LEU A 63 4.34 -1.38 -2.02
N ALA A 64 3.54 -0.43 -1.54
CA ALA A 64 3.51 -0.06 -0.12
C ALA A 64 2.98 -1.19 0.77
N LEU A 65 1.91 -1.88 0.35
CA LEU A 65 1.37 -3.03 1.06
C LEU A 65 2.39 -4.18 1.10
N LEU A 66 3.06 -4.44 -0.02
CA LEU A 66 4.10 -5.46 -0.11
C LEU A 66 5.28 -5.14 0.81
N ALA A 67 5.77 -3.89 0.78
CA ALA A 67 6.84 -3.44 1.65
C ALA A 67 6.44 -3.50 3.13
N GLY A 68 5.19 -3.15 3.44
CA GLY A 68 4.60 -3.30 4.76
C GLY A 68 4.64 -4.76 5.23
N PHE A 69 4.13 -5.69 4.41
CA PHE A 69 4.11 -7.13 4.71
C PHE A 69 5.51 -7.69 5.02
N PHE A 70 6.49 -7.41 4.15
CA PHE A 70 7.87 -7.87 4.36
C PHE A 70 8.51 -7.22 5.59
N SER A 71 8.26 -5.93 5.83
CA SER A 71 8.78 -5.23 7.01
C SER A 71 8.22 -5.79 8.33
N LEU A 72 6.93 -6.13 8.37
CA LEU A 72 6.28 -6.79 9.52
C LEU A 72 6.85 -8.19 9.76
N SER A 73 7.35 -8.82 8.70
CA SER A 73 8.06 -10.10 8.75
C SER A 73 9.56 -9.94 9.06
N ASN A 74 10.00 -8.76 9.52
CA ASN A 74 11.37 -8.38 9.87
C ASN A 74 12.38 -8.35 8.70
N TYR A 75 11.91 -8.32 7.45
CA TYR A 75 12.80 -8.14 6.30
C TYR A 75 13.13 -6.66 6.07
N GLN A 76 14.34 -6.42 5.57
CA GLN A 76 14.74 -5.10 5.06
C GLN A 76 14.29 -4.97 3.61
N VAL A 77 13.43 -3.99 3.34
CA VAL A 77 12.82 -3.78 2.02
C VAL A 77 13.39 -2.52 1.39
N THR A 78 13.74 -2.61 0.11
CA THR A 78 14.06 -1.43 -0.70
C THR A 78 12.99 -1.27 -1.78
N VAL A 79 12.30 -0.14 -1.77
CA VAL A 79 11.38 0.24 -2.85
C VAL A 79 12.15 1.15 -3.80
N ALA A 80 12.40 0.66 -5.01
CA ALA A 80 13.11 1.41 -6.05
C ALA A 80 12.11 2.04 -7.02
N CYS A 81 12.18 3.35 -7.22
CA CYS A 81 11.38 4.06 -8.23
C CYS A 81 12.28 4.63 -9.33
N TYR A 82 11.66 5.03 -10.44
CA TYR A 82 12.38 5.54 -11.61
C TYR A 82 13.09 6.88 -11.38
N SER A 83 12.57 7.74 -10.51
CA SER A 83 13.15 9.07 -10.25
C SER A 83 13.16 9.40 -8.78
N ASP A 84 14.06 10.30 -8.36
CA ASP A 84 14.14 10.78 -6.98
C ASP A 84 12.81 11.39 -6.52
N TYR A 85 12.14 12.13 -7.42
CA TYR A 85 10.83 12.71 -7.15
C TYR A 85 9.79 11.64 -6.81
N LEU A 86 9.71 10.57 -7.61
CA LEU A 86 8.75 9.49 -7.37
C LEU A 86 9.06 8.75 -6.06
N SER A 87 10.35 8.47 -5.81
CA SER A 87 10.80 7.83 -4.57
C SER A 87 10.42 8.66 -3.34
N GLN A 88 10.67 9.98 -3.36
CA GLN A 88 10.37 10.87 -2.24
C GLN A 88 8.86 11.06 -2.03
N ARG A 89 8.08 11.15 -3.10
CA ARG A 89 6.62 11.24 -3.04
C ARG A 89 6.05 10.00 -2.36
N ASP A 90 6.39 8.82 -2.88
CA ASP A 90 5.88 7.54 -2.37
C ASP A 90 6.34 7.33 -0.92
N GLU A 91 7.61 7.61 -0.60
CA GLU A 91 8.10 7.55 0.79
C GLU A 91 7.28 8.44 1.74
N LYS A 92 7.01 9.69 1.35
CA LYS A 92 6.26 10.65 2.16
C LYS A 92 4.83 10.18 2.38
N ASP A 93 4.15 9.78 1.31
CA ASP A 93 2.76 9.33 1.37
C ASP A 93 2.64 8.08 2.27
N PHE A 94 3.52 7.09 2.07
CA PHE A 94 3.46 5.85 2.83
C PHE A 94 3.95 6.00 4.27
N LYS A 95 4.89 6.90 4.57
CA LYS A 95 5.24 7.25 5.95
C LYS A 95 4.02 7.72 6.74
N TYR A 96 3.17 8.53 6.14
CA TYR A 96 1.94 8.99 6.78
C TYR A 96 0.98 7.84 7.05
N TYR A 97 0.68 7.01 6.04
CA TYR A 97 -0.32 5.95 6.17
C TYR A 97 0.13 4.75 6.99
N LEU A 98 1.42 4.43 6.97
CA LEU A 98 1.97 3.25 7.63
C LEU A 98 2.65 3.56 8.97
N ALA A 99 2.68 4.82 9.40
CA ALA A 99 3.22 5.24 10.71
C ALA A 99 2.78 4.35 11.91
N PRO A 100 1.51 3.88 12.00
CA PRO A 100 1.08 3.01 13.09
C PRO A 100 1.83 1.67 13.17
N PHE A 101 2.38 1.18 12.06
CA PHE A 101 3.02 -0.14 11.99
C PHE A 101 4.51 -0.12 12.35
N LYS A 102 5.08 1.04 12.76
CA LYS A 102 6.53 1.23 13.03
C LYS A 102 7.45 0.75 11.88
N PHE A 103 6.92 0.71 10.67
CA PHE A 103 7.55 0.15 9.47
C PHE A 103 8.78 0.92 8.98
N THR A 104 8.90 2.19 9.38
CA THR A 104 9.81 3.18 8.78
C THR A 104 11.29 2.81 8.89
N ASN A 105 11.66 1.92 9.81
CA ASN A 105 13.05 1.53 10.03
C ASN A 105 13.51 0.39 9.12
N TYR A 106 12.58 -0.31 8.46
CA TYR A 106 12.86 -1.49 7.64
C TYR A 106 12.64 -1.24 6.15
N VAL A 107 12.01 -0.13 5.77
CA VAL A 107 11.72 0.22 4.37
C VAL A 107 12.54 1.42 3.94
N LYS A 108 13.28 1.29 2.84
CA LYS A 108 14.08 2.37 2.24
C LYS A 108 13.59 2.65 0.82
N TYR A 109 13.41 3.93 0.49
CA TYR A 109 13.15 4.36 -0.88
C TYR A 109 14.46 4.73 -1.57
N ARG A 110 14.59 4.30 -2.83
CA ARG A 110 15.76 4.52 -3.69
C ARG A 110 15.32 4.84 -5.10
N THR A 111 16.23 5.39 -5.88
CA THR A 111 16.04 5.64 -7.30
C THR A 111 16.91 4.69 -8.10
N LEU A 112 16.36 4.17 -9.20
CA LEU A 112 17.11 3.38 -10.15
C LEU A 112 18.08 4.32 -10.89
N SER A 113 19.37 4.21 -10.59
CA SER A 113 20.47 4.97 -11.21
C SER A 113 21.09 4.20 -12.36
#